data_AF-A0A661C9H7-F1
#
_entry.id   AF-A0A661C9H7-F1
#
_cell.length_a   1.000
_cell.length_b   1.000
_cell.length_c   1.000
_cell.angle_alpha   90.00
_cell.angle_beta   90.00
_cell.angle_gamma   90.00
#
_symmetry.space_group_name_H-M   'P 1'
#
loop_
_entity.id
_entity.type
_entity.pdbx_description
1 polymer ?
#
loop_
_entity_poly.entity_id
_entity_poly.type
_entity_poly.pdbx_seq_one_letter_code
_entity_poly.pdbx_strand_id
1 'polypeptide(L)' 'IQKMLSNDVSTIVECGPGKVLSGLIKRIDRSLNIFPVFDPASLEKALAEVTA' A
#
# COMPACT_ATOMS: atom_id res chain seq x y z
N ILE A 1 6.43 -9.47 -2.30
CA ILE A 1 5.39 -9.28 -1.27
C ILE A 1 5.31 -10.44 -0.26
N GLN A 2 5.35 -11.71 -0.67
CA GLN A 2 5.32 -12.87 0.25
C GLN A 2 6.39 -12.81 1.36
N LYS A 3 7.61 -12.38 1.03
CA LYS A 3 8.68 -12.17 2.03
C LYS A 3 8.37 -11.03 3.02
N MET A 4 7.65 -10.00 2.59
CA MET A 4 7.24 -8.89 3.48
C MET A 4 6.14 -9.36 4.43
N LEU A 5 5.18 -10.14 3.92
CA LEU A 5 4.17 -10.83 4.73
C LEU A 5 4.81 -11.73 5.80
N SER A 6 5.85 -12.50 5.44
CA SER A 6 6.58 -13.33 6.41
C SER A 6 7.38 -12.53 7.46
N ASN A 7 7.54 -11.22 7.23
CA ASN A 7 8.19 -10.30 8.16
C ASN A 7 7.14 -9.40 8.86
N ASP A 8 5.89 -9.87 8.93
CA ASP A 8 4.77 -9.20 9.61
C ASP A 8 4.40 -7.82 9.05
N VAL A 9 4.75 -7.55 7.79
CA VAL A 9 4.28 -6.33 7.11
C VAL A 9 2.82 -6.51 6.72
N SER A 10 1.96 -5.70 7.31
CA SER A 10 0.51 -5.67 7.05
C SER A 10 0.06 -4.50 6.17
N THR A 11 0.90 -3.46 6.05
CA THR A 11 0.59 -2.20 5.36
C THR A 11 1.66 -1.86 4.32
N ILE A 12 1.22 -1.47 3.13
CA ILE A 12 2.08 -1.14 2.00
C ILE A 12 1.72 0.25 1.48
N VAL A 13 2.74 1.07 1.19
CA VAL A 13 2.60 2.35 0.50
C VAL A 13 3.26 2.24 -0.88
N GLU A 14 2.50 2.42 -1.95
CA GLU A 14 3.04 2.45 -3.32
C GLU A 14 3.35 3.91 -3.69
N CYS A 15 4.63 4.27 -3.73
CA CYS A 15 5.07 5.62 -4.09
C CYS A 15 5.33 5.72 -5.60
N GLY A 16 4.55 6.54 -6.30
CA GLY A 16 4.73 6.79 -7.73
C GLY A 16 3.40 6.76 -8.50
N PRO A 17 3.42 7.21 -9.77
CA PRO A 17 2.20 7.33 -10.57
C PRO A 17 1.53 5.97 -10.83
N GLY A 18 0.19 5.97 -10.77
CA GLY A 18 -0.61 4.78 -11.04
C GLY A 18 -0.89 3.94 -9.80
N LYS A 19 -1.29 2.68 -10.02
CA LYS A 19 -1.72 1.72 -8.99
C LYS A 19 -1.35 0.28 -9.37
N VAL A 20 -0.26 0.11 -10.11
CA VAL A 20 0.10 -1.19 -10.71
C VAL A 20 0.51 -2.16 -9.61
N LEU A 21 1.40 -1.76 -8.71
CA LEU A 21 1.84 -2.61 -7.61
C LEU A 21 0.68 -2.90 -6.66
N SER A 22 -0.15 -1.91 -6.36
CA SER A 22 -1.38 -2.11 -5.58
C SER A 22 -2.30 -3.15 -6.20
N GLY A 23 -2.48 -3.12 -7.52
CA GLY A 23 -3.29 -4.10 -8.25
C GLY A 23 -2.68 -5.50 -8.20
N LEU A 24 -1.36 -5.62 -8.38
CA LEU A 24 -0.65 -6.91 -8.29
C LEU A 24 -0.70 -7.48 -6.87
N ILE A 25 -0.46 -6.65 -5.86
CA ILE A 25 -0.48 -7.07 -4.46
C ILE A 25 -1.88 -7.56 -4.06
N LYS A 26 -2.95 -6.84 -4.43
CA LYS A 26 -4.35 -7.28 -4.16
C LYS A 26 -4.74 -8.59 -4.83
N ARG A 27 -4.07 -8.97 -5.93
CA ARG A 27 -4.27 -10.29 -6.57
C ARG A 27 -3.54 -11.40 -5.82
N ILE A 28 -2.43 -11.08 -5.18
CA ILE A 28 -1.64 -12.02 -4.38
C ILE A 28 -2.28 -12.22 -3.01
N ASP A 29 -2.65 -11.12 -2.34
CA ASP A 29 -3.26 -11.13 -1.01
C ASP A 29 -4.16 -9.89 -0.82
N ARG A 30 -5.43 -10.12 -0.47
CA ARG A 30 -6.43 -9.06 -0.23
C ARG A 30 -6.50 -8.58 1.21
N SER A 31 -5.81 -9.27 2.13
CA SER A 31 -5.78 -8.91 3.55
C SER A 31 -4.88 -7.72 3.86
N LEU A 32 -3.95 -7.38 2.94
CA LEU A 32 -3.03 -6.26 3.10
C LEU A 32 -3.71 -4.91 2.92
N ASN A 33 -3.37 -3.97 3.81
CA ASN A 33 -3.69 -2.56 3.65
C ASN A 33 -2.73 -1.92 2.64
N ILE A 34 -3.24 -1.27 1.61
CA ILE A 34 -2.42 -0.75 0.51
C ILE A 34 -2.84 0.66 0.13
N PHE A 35 -1.89 1.58 0.16
CA PHE A 35 -2.08 3.00 -0.11
C PHE A 35 -1.20 3.47 -1.29
N PRO A 36 -1.75 3.64 -2.50
CA PRO A 36 -1.02 4.27 -3.59
C PRO A 36 -0.93 5.79 -3.39
N VAL A 37 0.28 6.34 -3.50
CA VAL A 37 0.62 7.75 -3.32
C VAL A 37 1.25 8.28 -4.61
N PHE A 38 0.50 9.13 -5.31
CA PHE A 38 0.87 9.70 -6.62
C PHE A 38 0.58 11.20 -6.73
N ASP A 39 -0.01 11.80 -5.70
CA ASP A 39 -0.33 13.23 -5.61
C ASP A 39 -0.44 13.64 -4.12
N PRO A 40 -0.55 14.95 -3.80
CA PRO A 40 -0.71 15.38 -2.42
C PRO A 40 -1.96 14.82 -1.73
N ALA A 41 -3.07 14.65 -2.43
CA ALA A 41 -4.32 14.16 -1.83
C ALA A 41 -4.22 12.68 -1.39
N SER A 42 -3.55 11.84 -2.20
CA SER A 42 -3.27 10.46 -1.87
C SER A 42 -2.24 10.30 -0.75
N LEU A 43 -1.27 11.23 -0.65
CA LEU A 43 -0.35 11.29 0.48
C LEU A 43 -1.07 11.60 1.80
N GLU A 44 -1.92 12.64 1.83
CA GLU A 44 -2.71 12.99 3.02
C GLU A 44 -3.57 11.82 3.49
N LYS A 45 -4.20 11.10 2.54
CA LYS A 45 -4.95 9.89 2.85
C LYS A 45 -4.07 8.78 3.46
N ALA A 46 -2.89 8.56 2.91
CA ALA A 46 -1.97 7.56 3.46
C ALA A 46 -1.48 7.94 4.86
N LEU A 47 -1.18 9.22 5.10
CA LEU A 47 -0.80 9.73 6.43
C LEU A 47 -1.90 9.49 7.46
N ALA A 48 -3.14 9.89 7.14
CA ALA A 48 -4.27 9.74 8.07
C ALA A 48 -4.53 8.29 8.52
N GLU A 49 -4.26 7.31 7.66
CA GLU A 49 -4.53 5.89 7.91
C GLU A 49 -3.33 5.14 8.52
N VAL A 50 -2.10 5.58 8.24
CA VAL A 50 -0.87 4.88 8.67
C VAL A 50 -0.35 5.40 10.01
N THR A 51 -0.68 6.64 10.40
CA THR A 51 -0.24 7.21 11.69
C THR A 51 -1.27 7.14 12.81
N ALA A 52 -2.44 6.54 12.55
CA ALA A 52 -3.47 6.28 13.56
C ALA A 52 -3.13 5.04 14.40
#